data_AF-A0A1C6VPK4-F1
#
_entry.id   AF-A0A1C6VPK4-F1
#
_cell.length_a   1.000
_cell.length_b   1.000
_cell.length_c   1.000
_cell.angle_alpha   90.00
_cell.angle_beta   90.00
_cell.angle_gamma   90.00
#
_symmetry.space_group_name_H-M   'P 1'
#
loop_
_entity.id
_entity.type
_entity.pdbx_description
1 polymer ?
#
loop_
_entity_poly.entity_id
_entity_poly.type
_entity_poly.pdbx_seq_one_letter_code
_entity_poly.pdbx_strand_id
1 'polypeptide(L)'
;MGVMTEAHSAGQHDEQDNDGIPGAVVVVGPDGRPVGTVLTEEGQGEDPTRLVEQPAKVMRIGSMIKQLLEEVKAAPLDDASRHRMREIHERSIVELKEGLAPELRAELERISLPFTEDKAPSESELRIAHAQLVGWLEGLFHGIQAALVAQQMAARVQLEQMRSGRAALPSGPGGAVPGMPGMPPANEGHAPGQYL
;
A
#
# COMPACT_ATOMS: atom_id res chain seq x y z
N MET A 1 24.74 -63.17 -22.07
CA MET A 1 23.94 -63.54 -20.89
C MET A 1 23.50 -62.27 -20.22
N GLY A 2 22.25 -61.80 -20.14
CA GLY A 2 20.87 -62.28 -20.33
C GLY A 2 20.01 -61.17 -19.64
N VAL A 3 18.73 -60.89 -19.89
CA VAL A 3 17.63 -61.45 -20.69
C VAL A 3 16.69 -60.26 -20.96
N MET A 4 15.93 -60.31 -22.04
CA MET A 4 14.82 -59.36 -22.34
C MET A 4 13.55 -59.68 -21.50
N THR A 5 12.56 -58.78 -21.66
CA THR A 5 11.10 -58.92 -21.42
C THR A 5 10.66 -58.19 -20.14
N GLU A 6 9.72 -57.24 -20.14
CA GLU A 6 8.37 -57.30 -20.74
C GLU A 6 7.74 -55.90 -20.90
N ALA A 7 6.87 -55.73 -21.89
CA ALA A 7 6.07 -54.55 -22.13
C ALA A 7 4.62 -54.76 -21.66
N HIS A 8 4.07 -53.80 -20.91
CA HIS A 8 2.65 -53.57 -20.63
C HIS A 8 2.53 -52.11 -20.16
N SER A 9 1.46 -51.33 -20.33
CA SER A 9 0.28 -51.28 -21.17
C SER A 9 -0.28 -49.87 -20.90
N ALA A 10 -0.93 -49.24 -21.90
CA ALA A 10 -1.49 -47.91 -21.78
C ALA A 10 -2.55 -47.80 -20.67
N GLY A 11 -2.57 -46.65 -19.98
CA GLY A 11 -3.56 -46.29 -18.98
C GLY A 11 -3.44 -44.81 -18.63
N GLN A 12 -4.25 -44.00 -19.31
CA GLN A 12 -4.56 -42.60 -19.02
C GLN A 12 -4.94 -42.43 -17.54
N HIS A 13 -4.55 -41.32 -16.90
CA HIS A 13 -5.38 -40.58 -15.94
C HIS A 13 -4.77 -39.19 -15.77
N ASP A 14 -5.46 -38.22 -16.35
CA ASP A 14 -5.32 -36.80 -16.12
C ASP A 14 -5.72 -36.49 -14.67
N GLU A 15 -4.82 -35.91 -13.88
CA GLU A 15 -5.18 -35.05 -12.75
C GLU A 15 -4.29 -33.81 -12.82
N GLN A 16 -4.79 -32.81 -13.55
CA GLN A 16 -4.33 -31.43 -13.45
C GLN A 16 -4.68 -30.92 -12.05
N ASP A 17 -3.71 -30.92 -11.15
CA ASP A 17 -3.73 -30.05 -9.97
C ASP A 17 -3.67 -28.60 -10.46
N ASN A 18 -4.84 -28.04 -10.75
CA ASN A 18 -5.05 -26.61 -10.90
C ASN A 18 -5.16 -25.99 -9.51
N ASP A 19 -4.05 -26.01 -8.76
CA ASP A 19 -3.85 -25.12 -7.64
C ASP A 19 -3.69 -23.71 -8.21
N GLY A 20 -4.80 -22.97 -8.21
CA GLY A 20 -4.84 -21.58 -8.65
C GLY A 20 -3.85 -20.76 -7.85
N ILE A 21 -2.73 -20.38 -8.48
CA ILE A 21 -1.77 -19.45 -7.92
C ILE A 21 -2.48 -18.10 -7.74
N PRO A 22 -2.67 -17.60 -6.51
CA PRO A 22 -3.27 -16.30 -6.31
C PRO A 22 -2.36 -15.23 -6.94
N GLY A 23 -2.87 -14.50 -7.94
CA GLY A 23 -2.15 -13.41 -8.62
C GLY A 23 -1.78 -13.66 -10.09
N ALA A 24 -2.19 -14.78 -10.70
CA ALA A 24 -2.00 -15.00 -12.13
C ALA A 24 -3.15 -14.40 -12.95
N VAL A 25 -2.88 -13.35 -13.73
CA VAL A 25 -3.82 -12.83 -14.73
C VAL A 25 -3.60 -13.60 -16.03
N VAL A 26 -4.62 -14.34 -16.47
CA VAL A 26 -4.61 -15.09 -17.73
C VAL A 26 -4.98 -14.15 -18.87
N VAL A 27 -4.02 -13.83 -19.75
CA VAL A 27 -4.28 -13.03 -20.94
C VAL A 27 -4.84 -13.93 -22.04
N VAL A 28 -6.09 -13.67 -22.44
CA VAL A 28 -6.80 -14.44 -23.48
C VAL A 28 -6.74 -13.68 -24.80
N GLY A 29 -6.27 -14.36 -25.84
CA GLY A 29 -6.20 -13.82 -27.20
C GLY A 29 -7.59 -13.68 -27.84
N PRO A 30 -7.69 -12.97 -28.99
CA PRO A 30 -8.96 -12.76 -29.71
C PRO A 30 -9.60 -14.07 -30.23
N ASP A 31 -8.85 -15.17 -30.21
CA ASP A 31 -9.27 -16.54 -30.52
C ASP A 31 -9.75 -17.34 -29.28
N GLY A 32 -9.82 -16.70 -28.10
CA GLY A 32 -10.31 -17.32 -26.87
C GLY A 32 -9.31 -18.25 -26.19
N ARG A 33 -8.07 -18.31 -26.66
CA ARG A 33 -7.02 -19.18 -26.09
C ARG A 33 -6.10 -18.38 -25.14
N PRO A 34 -5.66 -18.97 -24.02
CA PRO A 34 -4.71 -18.31 -23.13
C PRO A 34 -3.35 -18.19 -23.85
N VAL A 35 -2.90 -16.96 -24.07
CA VAL A 35 -1.63 -16.67 -24.75
C VAL A 35 -0.47 -16.54 -23.75
N GLY A 36 -0.79 -16.34 -22.47
CA GLY A 36 0.17 -16.38 -21.38
C GLY A 36 -0.44 -15.98 -20.04
N THR A 37 0.12 -16.49 -18.96
CA THR A 37 -0.11 -16.00 -17.60
C THR A 37 0.91 -14.90 -17.31
N VAL A 38 0.43 -13.69 -17.04
CA VAL A 38 1.27 -12.64 -16.47
C VAL A 38 1.11 -12.77 -14.95
N LEU A 39 2.21 -13.07 -14.26
CA LEU A 39 2.29 -12.85 -12.83
C LEU A 39 2.32 -11.33 -12.64
N THR A 40 1.19 -10.74 -12.32
CA THR A 40 1.18 -9.33 -11.91
C THR A 40 1.47 -9.31 -10.41
N GLU A 41 2.47 -8.53 -9.98
CA GLU A 41 2.70 -8.22 -8.56
C GLU A 41 1.57 -7.31 -7.99
N GLU A 42 0.35 -7.39 -8.54
CA GLU A 42 -0.77 -6.51 -8.20
C GLU A 42 -1.53 -6.96 -6.94
N GLY A 43 -1.04 -8.00 -6.25
CA GLY A 43 -1.53 -8.42 -4.93
C GLY A 43 -0.67 -7.95 -3.76
N GLN A 44 0.50 -7.36 -4.02
CA GLN A 44 1.41 -6.84 -3.00
C GLN A 44 1.75 -5.39 -3.29
N GLY A 45 0.74 -4.53 -3.40
CA GLY A 45 0.97 -3.13 -3.06
C GLY A 45 1.43 -3.11 -1.60
N GLU A 46 2.75 -2.97 -1.39
CA GLU A 46 3.35 -2.95 -0.06
C GLU A 46 2.56 -1.95 0.78
N ASP A 47 1.90 -2.45 1.84
CA ASP A 47 1.05 -1.63 2.69
C ASP A 47 1.92 -0.49 3.23
N PRO A 48 1.67 0.77 2.83
CA PRO A 48 2.56 1.88 3.13
C PRO A 48 2.68 2.13 4.63
N THR A 49 1.73 1.60 5.43
CA THR A 49 1.80 1.68 6.89
C THR A 49 2.82 0.72 7.49
N ARG A 50 3.19 -0.36 6.79
CA ARG A 50 4.18 -1.35 7.25
C ARG A 50 5.61 -0.85 7.15
N LEU A 51 5.85 0.18 6.34
CA LEU A 51 7.16 0.84 6.25
C LEU A 51 7.61 1.43 7.61
N VAL A 52 6.66 1.79 8.47
CA VAL A 52 6.94 2.36 9.80
C VAL A 52 6.36 1.45 10.88
N GLU A 53 7.21 0.57 11.42
CA GLU A 53 6.84 -0.40 12.46
C GLU A 53 6.40 0.28 13.78
N GLN A 54 6.98 1.43 14.12
CA GLN A 54 6.66 2.16 15.35
C GLN A 54 6.38 3.66 15.09
N PRO A 55 5.21 4.01 14.53
CA PRO A 55 4.92 5.39 14.11
C PRO A 55 5.07 6.41 15.22
N ALA A 56 4.54 6.11 16.42
CA ALA A 56 4.63 7.02 17.56
C ALA A 56 6.07 7.27 18.02
N LYS A 57 6.94 6.24 17.97
CA LYS A 57 8.36 6.37 18.32
C LYS A 57 9.07 7.28 17.31
N VAL A 58 8.89 7.01 16.02
CA VAL A 58 9.50 7.78 14.93
C VAL A 58 9.04 9.24 14.96
N MET A 59 7.75 9.51 15.16
CA MET A 59 7.22 10.88 15.28
C MET A 59 7.80 11.65 16.47
N ARG A 60 7.93 11.00 17.63
CA ARG A 60 8.52 11.60 18.83
C ARG A 60 10.00 11.96 18.61
N ILE A 61 10.78 11.07 18.00
CA ILE A 61 12.19 11.34 17.69
C ILE A 61 12.30 12.44 16.63
N GLY A 62 11.50 12.39 15.57
CA GLY A 62 11.50 13.44 14.53
C GLY A 62 11.17 14.83 15.08
N SER A 63 10.20 14.92 16.00
CA SER A 63 9.85 16.18 16.67
C SER A 63 10.99 16.71 17.55
N MET A 64 11.66 15.80 18.27
CA MET A 64 12.84 16.12 19.07
C MET A 64 13.98 16.66 18.20
N ILE A 65 14.31 15.98 17.09
CA ILE A 65 15.35 16.43 16.15
C ILE A 65 14.99 17.81 15.57
N LYS A 66 13.72 18.02 15.21
CA LYS A 66 13.24 19.32 14.69
C LYS A 66 13.43 20.43 15.70
N GLN A 67 13.13 20.19 16.98
CA GLN A 67 13.37 21.17 18.04
C GLN A 67 14.86 21.45 18.24
N LEU A 68 15.71 20.42 18.24
CA LEU A 68 17.16 20.60 18.32
C LEU A 68 17.72 21.39 17.14
N LEU A 69 17.21 21.17 15.92
CA LEU A 69 17.58 21.96 14.75
C LEU A 69 17.25 23.44 14.94
N GLU A 70 16.08 23.76 15.50
CA GLU A 70 15.70 25.15 15.79
C GLU A 70 16.59 25.76 16.89
N GLU A 71 16.98 25.01 17.91
CA GLU A 71 17.93 25.48 18.94
C GLU A 71 19.31 25.83 18.34
N VAL A 72 19.85 24.99 17.45
CA VAL A 72 21.13 25.28 16.76
C VAL A 72 21.02 26.53 15.88
N LYS A 73 19.83 26.86 15.37
CA LYS A 73 19.59 28.07 14.57
C LYS A 73 19.38 29.32 15.45
N ALA A 74 18.94 29.15 16.69
CA ALA A 74 18.53 30.23 17.57
C ALA A 74 19.72 30.94 18.25
N ALA A 75 20.77 30.21 18.63
CA ALA A 75 21.92 30.76 19.32
C ALA A 75 23.22 29.98 19.04
N PRO A 76 24.39 30.63 19.14
CA PRO A 76 25.68 29.94 19.04
C PRO A 76 25.86 28.88 20.14
N LEU A 77 26.57 27.79 19.79
CA LEU A 77 26.83 26.65 20.67
C LEU A 77 28.33 26.56 21.01
N ASP A 78 28.62 26.28 22.28
CA ASP A 78 29.97 25.95 22.71
C ASP A 78 30.38 24.52 22.29
N ASP A 79 31.68 24.22 22.39
CA ASP A 79 32.25 22.93 21.95
C ASP A 79 31.64 21.73 22.68
N ALA A 80 31.29 21.89 23.95
CA ALA A 80 30.67 20.85 24.75
C ALA A 80 29.23 20.55 24.28
N SER A 81 28.45 21.59 23.98
CA SER A 81 27.10 21.45 23.44
C SER A 81 27.11 20.83 22.05
N ARG A 82 28.09 21.18 21.20
CA ARG A 82 28.24 20.56 19.86
C ARG A 82 28.63 19.08 19.94
N HIS A 83 29.47 18.69 20.89
CA HIS A 83 29.73 17.27 21.19
C HIS A 83 28.47 16.52 21.61
N ARG A 84 27.71 17.09 22.56
CA ARG A 84 26.45 16.49 23.01
C ARG A 84 25.46 16.37 21.85
N MET A 85 25.41 17.36 20.97
CA MET A 85 24.53 17.37 19.81
C MET A 85 24.88 16.26 18.81
N ARG A 86 26.17 16.01 18.57
CA ARG A 86 26.64 14.86 17.79
C ARG A 86 26.14 13.53 18.37
N GLU A 87 26.32 13.32 19.67
CA GLU A 87 25.88 12.09 20.33
C GLU A 87 24.35 11.90 20.25
N ILE A 88 23.59 12.99 20.42
CA ILE A 88 22.13 12.96 20.29
C ILE A 88 21.73 12.59 18.86
N HIS A 89 22.38 13.16 17.85
CA HIS A 89 22.14 12.85 16.44
C HIS A 89 22.36 11.35 16.15
N GLU A 90 23.52 10.83 16.54
CA GLU A 90 23.88 9.42 16.33
C GLU A 90 22.91 8.46 17.04
N ARG A 91 22.57 8.74 18.31
CA ARG A 91 21.57 7.95 19.05
C ARG A 91 20.19 8.04 18.41
N SER A 92 19.81 9.20 17.90
CA SER A 92 18.52 9.39 17.22
C SER A 92 18.42 8.53 15.96
N ILE A 93 19.49 8.40 15.18
CA ILE A 93 19.52 7.51 14.01
C ILE A 93 19.30 6.05 14.44
N VAL A 94 19.99 5.59 15.48
CA VAL A 94 19.81 4.22 16.01
C VAL A 94 18.36 3.99 16.44
N GLU A 95 17.80 4.91 17.22
CA GLU A 95 16.43 4.82 17.72
C GLU A 95 15.38 4.89 16.58
N LEU A 96 15.64 5.69 15.54
CA LEU A 96 14.79 5.74 14.34
C LEU A 96 14.79 4.39 13.62
N LYS A 97 15.96 3.78 13.43
CA LYS A 97 16.08 2.47 12.74
C LYS A 97 15.21 1.41 13.40
N GLU A 98 15.17 1.36 14.73
CA GLU A 98 14.32 0.42 15.47
C GLU A 98 12.81 0.57 15.20
N GLY A 99 12.38 1.74 14.72
CA GLY A 99 10.97 2.02 14.40
C GLY A 99 10.62 1.94 12.92
N LEU A 100 11.58 1.60 12.05
CA LEU A 100 11.44 1.57 10.60
C LEU A 100 11.55 0.14 10.07
N ALA A 101 10.94 -0.16 8.93
CA ALA A 101 11.10 -1.41 8.20
C ALA A 101 12.54 -1.56 7.64
N PRO A 102 13.01 -2.79 7.34
CA PRO A 102 14.37 -3.05 6.86
C PRO A 102 14.81 -2.21 5.65
N GLU A 103 13.89 -1.95 4.72
CA GLU A 103 14.11 -1.17 3.50
C GLU A 103 14.44 0.29 3.85
N LEU A 104 13.65 0.89 4.74
CA LEU A 104 13.89 2.26 5.21
C LEU A 104 15.09 2.36 6.15
N ARG A 105 15.42 1.29 6.91
CA ARG A 105 16.67 1.24 7.68
C ARG A 105 17.88 1.34 6.76
N ALA A 106 17.89 0.54 5.68
CA ALA A 106 18.97 0.54 4.70
C ALA A 106 19.06 1.88 3.94
N GLU A 107 17.91 2.47 3.62
CA GLU A 107 17.88 3.81 3.03
C GLU A 107 18.46 4.86 3.97
N LEU A 108 18.01 4.88 5.23
CA LEU A 108 18.49 5.82 6.25
C LEU A 108 20.00 5.69 6.47
N GLU A 109 20.54 4.47 6.53
CA GLU A 109 21.99 4.22 6.64
C GLU A 109 22.75 4.75 5.42
N ARG A 110 22.22 4.59 4.22
CA ARG A 110 22.87 5.03 2.99
C ARG A 110 22.95 6.56 2.87
N ILE A 111 21.93 7.27 3.36
CA ILE A 111 21.88 8.74 3.28
C ILE A 111 22.55 9.42 4.48
N SER A 112 22.60 8.76 5.64
CA SER A 112 23.16 9.34 6.86
C SER A 112 24.67 9.19 6.86
N LEU A 113 25.38 10.31 6.67
CA LEU A 113 26.84 10.33 6.79
C LEU A 113 27.25 10.57 8.26
N PRO A 114 28.07 9.69 8.87
CA PRO A 114 28.54 9.90 10.23
C PRO A 114 29.52 11.07 10.31
N PHE A 115 29.63 11.70 11.46
CA PHE A 115 30.68 12.67 11.74
C PHE A 115 32.02 11.96 11.82
N THR A 116 33.01 12.40 11.04
CA THR A 116 34.25 11.62 10.76
C THR A 116 35.44 12.00 11.64
N GLU A 117 35.31 13.04 12.45
CA GLU A 117 36.39 13.58 13.26
C GLU A 117 36.10 13.43 14.75
N ASP A 118 37.13 13.14 15.55
CA ASP A 118 37.06 13.13 17.02
C ASP A 118 36.85 14.52 17.63
N LYS A 119 36.70 15.56 16.81
CA LYS A 119 36.44 16.94 17.22
C LYS A 119 34.96 17.27 17.18
N ALA A 120 34.57 18.34 17.88
CA ALA A 120 33.22 18.85 17.84
C ALA A 120 32.87 19.27 16.40
N PRO A 121 31.76 18.77 15.81
CA PRO A 121 31.32 19.27 14.51
C PRO A 121 30.99 20.77 14.60
N SER A 122 31.09 21.45 13.48
CA SER A 122 30.65 22.84 13.36
C SER A 122 29.12 22.95 13.49
N GLU A 123 28.64 24.12 13.87
CA GLU A 123 27.19 24.40 13.91
C GLU A 123 26.53 24.23 12.54
N SER A 124 27.27 24.50 11.45
CA SER A 124 26.79 24.30 10.09
C SER A 124 26.61 22.82 9.75
N GLU A 125 27.57 21.97 10.15
CA GLU A 125 27.44 20.52 9.97
C GLU A 125 26.28 19.95 10.77
N LEU A 126 26.10 20.38 12.03
CA LEU A 126 24.96 19.98 12.86
C LEU A 126 23.61 20.40 12.23
N ARG A 127 23.51 21.62 11.69
CA ARG A 127 22.30 22.09 11.02
C ARG A 127 21.97 21.26 9.78
N ILE A 128 22.98 20.98 8.93
CA ILE A 128 22.77 20.18 7.73
C ILE A 128 22.35 18.76 8.10
N ALA A 129 23.04 18.12 9.04
CA ALA A 129 22.74 16.75 9.46
C ALA A 129 21.32 16.62 10.05
N HIS A 130 20.91 17.54 10.92
CA HIS A 130 19.54 17.53 11.44
C HIS A 130 18.48 17.90 10.40
N ALA A 131 18.74 18.90 9.55
CA ALA A 131 17.80 19.27 8.50
C ALA A 131 17.57 18.13 7.50
N GLN A 132 18.62 17.35 7.20
CA GLN A 132 18.51 16.15 6.38
C GLN A 132 17.55 15.13 7.02
N LEU A 133 17.73 14.80 8.30
CA LEU A 133 16.84 13.85 8.99
C LEU A 133 15.40 14.37 9.07
N VAL A 134 15.20 15.64 9.42
CA VAL A 134 13.86 16.24 9.49
C VAL A 134 13.18 16.19 8.13
N GLY A 135 13.87 16.63 7.07
CA GLY A 135 13.31 16.65 5.72
C GLY A 135 12.99 15.25 5.20
N TRP A 136 13.87 14.27 5.45
CA TRP A 136 13.63 12.88 5.07
C TRP A 136 12.42 12.29 5.81
N LEU A 137 12.32 12.51 7.14
CA LEU A 137 11.18 12.05 7.93
C LEU A 137 9.87 12.72 7.50
N GLU A 138 9.88 14.03 7.24
CA GLU A 138 8.72 14.75 6.72
C GLU A 138 8.32 14.15 5.36
N GLY A 139 9.26 13.93 4.44
CA GLY A 139 9.01 13.29 3.15
C GLY A 139 8.40 11.89 3.27
N LEU A 140 8.93 11.07 4.17
CA LEU A 140 8.42 9.73 4.47
C LEU A 140 6.95 9.77 4.91
N PHE A 141 6.62 10.59 5.92
CA PHE A 141 5.26 10.67 6.43
C PHE A 141 4.28 11.24 5.39
N HIS A 142 4.69 12.23 4.59
CA HIS A 142 3.85 12.73 3.50
C HIS A 142 3.63 11.66 2.42
N GLY A 143 4.65 10.87 2.08
CA GLY A 143 4.54 9.75 1.14
C GLY A 143 3.54 8.69 1.60
N ILE A 144 3.62 8.28 2.87
CA ILE A 144 2.67 7.31 3.46
C ILE A 144 1.24 7.87 3.45
N GLN A 145 1.05 9.14 3.83
CA GLN A 145 -0.26 9.79 3.79
C GLN A 145 -0.83 9.86 2.37
N ALA A 146 -0.01 10.21 1.38
CA ALA A 146 -0.41 10.26 -0.02
C ALA A 146 -0.83 8.87 -0.53
N ALA A 147 -0.06 7.83 -0.20
CA ALA A 147 -0.38 6.44 -0.56
C ALA A 147 -1.70 5.98 0.09
N LEU A 148 -1.92 6.28 1.37
CA LEU A 148 -3.17 5.96 2.07
C LEU A 148 -4.38 6.67 1.46
N VAL A 149 -4.25 7.95 1.12
CA VAL A 149 -5.31 8.71 0.46
C VAL A 149 -5.63 8.10 -0.91
N ALA A 150 -4.60 7.74 -1.69
CA ALA A 150 -4.78 7.08 -2.99
C ALA A 150 -5.51 5.73 -2.85
N GLN A 151 -5.12 4.91 -1.88
CA GLN A 151 -5.79 3.63 -1.58
C GLN A 151 -7.27 3.84 -1.22
N GLN A 152 -7.58 4.82 -0.36
CA GLN A 152 -8.96 5.15 0.00
C GLN A 152 -9.79 5.62 -1.21
N MET A 153 -9.20 6.41 -2.11
CA MET A 153 -9.86 6.84 -3.34
C MET A 153 -10.12 5.68 -4.29
N ALA A 154 -9.13 4.81 -4.52
CA ALA A 154 -9.27 3.62 -5.35
C ALA A 154 -10.36 2.68 -4.81
N ALA A 155 -10.39 2.45 -3.50
CA ALA A 155 -11.42 1.64 -2.85
C ALA A 155 -12.83 2.24 -3.02
N ARG A 156 -12.98 3.57 -2.94
CA ARG A 156 -14.27 4.25 -3.18
C ARG A 156 -14.75 4.05 -4.62
N VAL A 157 -13.88 4.22 -5.60
CA VAL A 157 -14.22 4.02 -7.03
C VAL A 157 -14.63 2.58 -7.29
N GLN A 158 -13.91 1.59 -6.73
CA GLN A 158 -14.28 0.19 -6.84
C GLN A 158 -15.67 -0.11 -6.25
N LEU A 159 -15.99 0.47 -5.08
CA LEU A 159 -17.32 0.31 -4.46
C LEU A 159 -18.43 0.96 -5.30
N GLU A 160 -18.18 2.13 -5.89
CA GLU A 160 -19.13 2.79 -6.80
C GLU A 160 -19.36 1.97 -8.07
N GLN A 161 -18.31 1.37 -8.65
CA GLN A 161 -18.41 0.45 -9.78
C GLN A 161 -19.19 -0.82 -9.44
N MET A 162 -19.01 -1.38 -8.24
CA MET A 162 -19.80 -2.52 -7.78
C MET A 162 -21.29 -2.14 -7.60
N ARG A 163 -21.57 -0.94 -7.10
CA ARG A 163 -22.95 -0.44 -6.95
C ARG A 163 -23.62 -0.18 -8.29
N SER A 164 -22.91 0.45 -9.24
CA SER A 164 -23.44 0.71 -10.59
C SER A 164 -23.56 -0.56 -11.43
N GLY A 165 -22.64 -1.51 -11.29
CA GLY A 165 -22.71 -2.84 -11.90
C GLY A 165 -23.88 -3.68 -11.38
N ARG A 166 -24.24 -3.56 -10.09
CA ARG A 166 -25.43 -4.21 -9.51
C ARG A 166 -26.75 -3.54 -9.93
N ALA A 167 -26.73 -2.24 -10.22
CA ALA A 167 -27.87 -1.50 -10.77
C ALA A 167 -28.11 -1.79 -12.27
N ALA A 168 -27.14 -2.38 -12.96
CA ALA A 168 -27.23 -2.79 -14.37
C ALA A 168 -27.76 -4.23 -14.57
N LEU A 169 -28.20 -4.92 -13.51
CA LEU A 169 -29.01 -6.13 -13.69
C LEU A 169 -30.36 -5.70 -14.29
N PRO A 170 -30.68 -6.08 -15.55
CA PRO A 170 -31.96 -5.73 -16.14
C PRO A 170 -33.06 -6.38 -15.29
N SER A 171 -33.99 -5.56 -14.81
CA SER A 171 -35.37 -6.04 -14.59
C SER A 171 -35.75 -6.80 -15.86
N GLY A 172 -35.77 -8.13 -15.77
CA GLY A 172 -35.83 -9.00 -16.94
C GLY A 172 -37.03 -8.64 -17.83
N PRO A 173 -36.85 -8.51 -19.15
CA PRO A 173 -37.97 -8.34 -20.06
C PRO A 173 -38.70 -9.68 -20.18
N GLY A 174 -39.94 -9.73 -19.69
CA GLY A 174 -40.89 -10.79 -20.06
C GLY A 174 -41.18 -11.83 -18.98
N GLY A 175 -41.97 -11.44 -17.99
CA GLY A 175 -42.93 -12.34 -17.36
C GLY A 175 -44.32 -12.07 -17.95
N ALA A 176 -44.53 -12.42 -19.23
CA ALA A 176 -45.88 -12.54 -19.76
C ALA A 176 -46.56 -13.70 -19.02
N VAL A 177 -47.62 -13.43 -18.27
CA VAL A 177 -48.51 -14.47 -17.75
C VAL A 177 -49.57 -14.72 -18.83
N PRO A 178 -49.57 -15.88 -19.52
CA PRO A 178 -50.60 -16.18 -20.50
C PRO A 178 -51.85 -16.70 -19.78
N GLY A 179 -52.98 -16.01 -19.96
CA GLY A 179 -54.31 -16.55 -19.73
C GLY A 179 -55.03 -16.02 -18.49
N MET A 180 -55.89 -15.02 -18.70
CA MET A 180 -57.20 -14.93 -18.01
C MET A 180 -58.14 -14.06 -18.86
N PRO A 181 -59.28 -14.59 -19.35
CA PRO A 181 -60.28 -13.82 -20.06
C PRO A 181 -61.27 -13.12 -19.11
N GLY A 182 -61.44 -11.81 -19.30
CA GLY A 182 -62.72 -11.09 -19.14
C GLY A 182 -63.13 -10.59 -17.75
N MET A 183 -63.21 -9.25 -17.59
CA MET A 183 -64.43 -8.52 -17.15
C MET A 183 -64.22 -6.98 -17.13
N PRO A 184 -65.30 -6.16 -17.17
CA PRO A 184 -65.37 -4.83 -17.79
C PRO A 184 -65.04 -3.65 -16.84
N PRO A 185 -64.99 -2.39 -17.33
CA PRO A 185 -64.41 -1.26 -16.60
C PRO A 185 -65.44 -0.54 -15.73
N ALA A 186 -65.00 -0.01 -14.58
CA ALA A 186 -65.74 1.00 -13.85
C ALA A 186 -64.83 1.85 -12.94
N ASN A 187 -64.84 3.14 -13.26
CA ASN A 187 -64.96 4.29 -12.36
C ASN A 187 -63.70 4.91 -11.73
N GLU A 188 -63.51 6.18 -12.13
CA GLU A 188 -63.14 7.36 -11.35
C GLU A 188 -62.32 7.21 -10.06
N GLY A 189 -61.17 7.90 -10.05
CA GLY A 189 -60.95 8.98 -9.08
C GLY A 189 -59.82 8.82 -8.08
N HIS A 190 -58.95 9.85 -8.07
CA HIS A 190 -58.12 10.36 -6.96
C HIS A 190 -56.66 9.88 -6.82
N ALA A 191 -55.74 10.71 -7.33
CA ALA A 191 -54.53 11.13 -6.59
C ALA A 191 -54.94 12.19 -5.53
N PRO A 192 -54.12 12.61 -4.53
CA PRO A 192 -52.65 12.49 -4.37
C PRO A 192 -52.17 12.19 -2.91
N GLY A 193 -50.85 12.21 -2.65
CA GLY A 193 -50.33 12.21 -1.27
C GLY A 193 -48.81 12.08 -1.14
N GLN A 194 -48.10 13.19 -1.36
CA GLN A 194 -46.68 13.40 -1.06
C GLN A 194 -46.48 13.50 0.46
N TYR A 195 -45.50 12.80 1.05
CA TYR A 195 -45.05 13.06 2.42
C TYR A 195 -43.57 13.44 2.44
N LEU A 196 -43.29 14.46 3.26
CA LEU A 196 -41.99 15.02 3.63
C LEU A 196 -41.21 14.04 4.51
#